data_AF-A0A8J6EAL8-F1
#
_entry.id   AF-A0A8J6EAL8-F1
#
_cell.length_a   1.000
_cell.length_b   1.000
_cell.length_c   1.000
_cell.angle_alpha   90.00
_cell.angle_beta   90.00
_cell.angle_gamma   90.00
#
_symmetry.space_group_name_H-M   'P 1'
#
loop_
_entity.id
_entity.type
_entity.pdbx_description
1 polymer ?
#
loop_
_entity_poly.entity_id
_entity_poly.type
_entity_poly.pdbx_seq_one_letter_code
_entity_poly.pdbx_strand_id
1 'polypeptide(L)'
;MSLFKARDWWSATLGENEEFDQGCLSVADVDNRGSGQDKVIVGSYSGFLRIFSPHPSKAGDGAQPEDLLLEVQLRDPILQVEVGKFVS
;
A
#
# COMPACT_ATOMS: atom_id res chain seq x y z
N MET A 1 13.13 12.60 23.25
CA MET A 1 13.63 11.33 22.67
C MET A 1 12.68 10.23 23.07
N SER A 2 12.11 9.49 22.12
CA SER A 2 11.20 8.37 22.43
C SER A 2 11.99 7.17 22.97
N LEU A 3 11.49 6.56 24.05
CA LEU A 3 12.06 5.35 24.66
C LEU A 3 11.89 4.12 23.76
N PHE A 4 10.87 4.13 22.89
CA PHE A 4 10.59 3.08 21.91
C PHE A 4 10.63 3.66 20.50
N LYS A 5 11.31 2.96 19.59
CA LYS A 5 11.34 3.29 18.16
C LYS A 5 10.69 2.16 17.38
N ALA A 6 9.96 2.51 16.33
CA ALA A 6 9.52 1.53 15.34
C ALA A 6 10.75 0.82 14.75
N ARG A 7 10.62 -0.48 14.55
CA ARG A 7 11.61 -1.28 13.83
C ARG A 7 11.16 -1.36 12.39
N ASP A 8 11.53 -0.35 11.62
CA ASP A 8 11.19 -0.26 10.22
C ASP A 8 11.95 -1.34 9.45
N TRP A 9 11.21 -2.16 8.71
CA TRP A 9 11.75 -3.20 7.84
C TRP A 9 11.37 -2.97 6.37
N TRP A 10 10.37 -2.11 6.13
CA TRP A 10 9.94 -1.66 4.82
C TRP A 10 9.27 -0.29 4.94
N SER A 11 9.51 0.57 3.95
CA SER A 11 8.83 1.86 3.81
C SER A 11 8.90 2.32 2.36
N ALA A 12 7.88 3.07 1.94
CA ALA A 12 7.81 3.67 0.61
C ALA A 12 7.27 5.09 0.72
N THR A 13 7.79 5.98 -0.13
CA THR A 13 7.24 7.33 -0.35
C THR A 13 6.46 7.31 -1.66
N LEU A 14 5.19 7.75 -1.62
CA LEU A 14 4.27 7.62 -2.74
C LEU A 14 4.08 8.96 -3.46
N GLY A 15 4.52 9.00 -4.72
CA GLY A 15 4.36 10.16 -5.60
C GLY A 15 5.07 11.43 -5.11
N GLU A 16 4.76 12.54 -5.76
CA GLU A 16 5.23 13.88 -5.37
C GLU A 16 4.03 14.73 -4.94
N ASN A 17 4.02 15.17 -3.68
CA ASN A 17 2.93 15.96 -3.08
C ASN A 17 1.54 15.32 -3.23
N GLU A 18 1.46 13.99 -3.19
CA GLU A 18 0.18 13.30 -3.11
C GLU A 18 -0.43 13.43 -1.70
N GLU A 19 -1.75 13.58 -1.65
CA GLU A 19 -2.51 13.69 -0.41
C GLU A 19 -3.30 12.40 -0.16
N PHE A 20 -3.39 12.04 1.13
CA PHE A 20 -4.03 10.84 1.64
C PHE A 20 -4.74 11.17 2.96
N ASP A 21 -5.76 10.40 3.30
CA ASP A 21 -6.47 10.50 4.58
C ASP A 21 -6.88 9.10 5.10
N GLN A 22 -7.60 9.05 6.20
CA GLN A 22 -8.27 7.84 6.67
C GLN A 22 -9.11 7.19 5.54
N GLY A 23 -9.03 5.87 5.43
CA GLY A 23 -9.69 5.10 4.37
C GLY A 23 -8.87 4.96 3.08
N CYS A 24 -7.79 5.73 2.90
CA CYS A 24 -6.90 5.58 1.74
C CYS A 24 -5.97 4.36 1.81
N LEU A 25 -5.94 3.65 2.95
CA LEU A 25 -5.10 2.48 3.19
C LEU A 25 -5.98 1.27 3.54
N SER A 26 -5.77 0.15 2.86
CA SER A 26 -6.34 -1.16 3.20
C SER A 26 -5.26 -2.24 3.17
N VAL A 27 -5.44 -3.27 3.99
CA VAL A 27 -4.51 -4.41 4.08
C VAL A 27 -5.32 -5.70 4.01
N ALA A 28 -5.13 -6.48 2.94
CA ALA A 28 -5.85 -7.73 2.71
C ALA A 28 -5.19 -8.59 1.62
N ASP A 29 -5.54 -9.88 1.58
CA ASP A 29 -5.29 -10.80 0.47
C ASP A 29 -6.20 -10.48 -0.75
N VAL A 30 -5.98 -9.31 -1.36
CA VAL A 30 -6.76 -8.81 -2.51
C VAL A 30 -6.60 -9.69 -3.76
N ASP A 31 -5.47 -10.40 -3.88
CA ASP A 31 -5.20 -11.32 -4.98
C ASP A 31 -5.69 -12.75 -4.72
N ASN A 32 -6.34 -13.01 -3.57
CA ASN A 32 -6.89 -14.30 -3.17
C ASN A 32 -5.89 -15.46 -3.31
N ARG A 33 -4.61 -15.21 -3.01
CA ARG A 33 -3.58 -16.25 -3.14
C ARG A 33 -3.76 -17.37 -2.13
N GLY A 34 -4.43 -17.12 -1.00
CA GLY A 34 -4.63 -18.10 0.06
C GLY A 34 -3.37 -18.50 0.81
N SER A 35 -2.23 -17.85 0.53
CA SER A 35 -0.97 -18.03 1.27
C SER A 35 -0.96 -17.31 2.63
N GLY A 36 -2.01 -16.53 2.93
CA GLY A 36 -2.14 -15.74 4.16
C GLY A 36 -1.25 -14.49 4.17
N GLN A 37 -0.69 -14.09 3.03
CA GLN A 37 0.12 -12.87 2.90
C GLN A 37 -0.76 -11.74 2.38
N ASP A 38 -1.08 -10.78 3.24
CA ASP A 38 -1.81 -9.58 2.86
C ASP A 38 -0.96 -8.65 2.00
N LYS A 39 -1.64 -7.85 1.18
CA LYS A 39 -1.05 -6.78 0.37
C LYS A 39 -1.43 -5.43 0.95
N VAL A 40 -0.60 -4.43 0.72
CA VAL A 40 -0.87 -3.05 1.11
C VAL A 40 -1.51 -2.35 -0.08
N ILE A 41 -2.76 -1.93 0.05
CA ILE A 41 -3.50 -1.19 -0.98
C ILE A 41 -3.59 0.27 -0.55
N VAL A 42 -3.16 1.18 -1.42
CA VAL A 42 -3.21 2.63 -1.17
C VAL A 42 -3.87 3.34 -2.34
N GLY A 43 -4.88 4.16 -2.04
CA GLY A 43 -5.47 5.11 -2.99
C GLY A 43 -5.12 6.55 -2.62
N SER A 44 -4.82 7.41 -3.59
CA SER A 44 -4.54 8.83 -3.35
C SER A 44 -5.61 9.76 -3.89
N TYR A 45 -5.64 10.99 -3.37
CA TYR A 45 -6.52 12.05 -3.89
C TYR A 45 -6.13 12.53 -5.29
N SER A 46 -4.91 12.22 -5.73
CA SER A 46 -4.46 12.42 -7.12
C SER A 46 -4.98 11.34 -8.08
N GLY A 47 -5.72 10.34 -7.58
CA GLY A 47 -6.32 9.26 -8.36
C GLY A 47 -5.43 8.04 -8.56
N PHE A 48 -4.26 7.97 -7.93
CA PHE A 48 -3.39 6.81 -8.04
C PHE A 48 -3.85 5.69 -7.10
N LEU A 49 -4.10 4.51 -7.67
CA LEU A 49 -4.28 3.26 -6.92
C LEU A 49 -3.00 2.42 -7.03
N ARG A 50 -2.42 2.08 -5.88
CA ARG A 50 -1.20 1.29 -5.76
C ARG A 50 -1.43 0.06 -4.90
N ILE A 51 -0.85 -1.06 -5.29
CA ILE A 51 -0.86 -2.31 -4.51
C ILE A 51 0.58 -2.78 -4.32
N PHE A 52 0.96 -3.00 -3.07
CA PHE A 52 2.28 -3.48 -2.70
C PHE A 52 2.25 -4.87 -2.08
N SER A 53 3.28 -5.66 -2.36
CA SER A 53 3.64 -6.88 -1.63
C SER A 53 5.03 -6.67 -1.04
N PRO A 54 5.15 -6.07 0.16
CA PRO A 54 6.45 -5.82 0.76
C PRO A 54 7.21 -7.12 1.01
N HIS A 55 8.42 -7.23 0.49
CA HIS A 55 9.34 -8.33 0.82
C HIS A 55 10.36 -7.86 1.87
N PRO A 56 10.79 -8.75 2.77
CA PRO A 56 11.86 -8.41 3.70
C PRO A 56 13.17 -8.18 2.93
N SER A 57 13.49 -6.93 2.65
CA SER A 57 14.79 -6.51 2.16
C SER A 57 15.77 -6.37 3.34
N LYS A 58 17.08 -6.26 3.05
CA LYS A 58 18.05 -5.94 4.09
C LYS A 58 17.66 -4.58 4.69
N ALA A 59 17.69 -4.49 6.02
CA ALA A 59 17.37 -3.25 6.72
C ALA A 59 18.20 -2.08 6.14
N GLY A 60 17.50 -1.11 5.54
CA GLY A 60 18.11 0.07 4.92
C GLY A 60 18.03 0.15 3.39
N ASP A 61 17.63 -0.91 2.68
CA ASP A 61 17.57 -0.91 1.19
C ASP A 61 16.32 -0.22 0.61
N GLY A 62 15.41 0.30 1.45
CA GLY A 62 14.17 0.92 0.99
C GLY A 62 13.23 -0.07 0.27
N ALA A 63 12.07 0.42 -0.18
CA ALA A 63 11.17 -0.37 -1.02
C ALA A 63 11.84 -0.66 -2.37
N GLN A 64 11.78 -1.92 -2.79
CA GLN A 64 12.30 -2.34 -4.08
C GLN A 64 11.21 -2.21 -5.17
N PRO A 65 11.57 -2.03 -6.45
CA PRO A 65 10.59 -1.97 -7.54
C PRO A 65 9.63 -3.17 -7.57
N GLU A 66 10.09 -4.36 -7.19
CA GLU A 66 9.27 -5.57 -7.17
C GLU A 66 8.20 -5.58 -6.06
N ASP A 67 8.35 -4.73 -5.04
CA ASP A 67 7.34 -4.59 -4.00
C ASP A 67 6.06 -3.93 -4.53
N LEU A 68 6.14 -3.13 -5.60
CA LEU A 68 4.98 -2.52 -6.27
C LEU A 68 4.40 -3.49 -7.30
N LEU A 69 3.27 -4.12 -6.96
CA LEU A 69 2.58 -5.08 -7.84
C LEU A 69 1.77 -4.40 -8.94
N LEU A 70 1.16 -3.26 -8.62
CA LEU A 70 0.27 -2.52 -9.51
C LEU A 70 0.34 -1.03 -9.17
N GLU A 71 0.41 -0.20 -10.21
CA GLU A 71 0.11 1.21 -10.15
C GLU A 71 -0.81 1.57 -11.32
N VAL A 72 -1.92 2.23 -11.03
CA VAL A 72 -2.85 2.73 -12.04
C VAL A 72 -3.36 4.11 -11.64
N GLN A 73 -3.40 5.02 -12.61
CA GLN A 73 -4.01 6.33 -12.43
C GLN A 73 -5.47 6.30 -12.89
N LEU A 74 -6.38 6.41 -11.92
CA LEU A 74 -7.79 6.66 -12.18
C LEU A 74 -8.00 8.16 -12.47
N ARG A 75 -9.15 8.50 -13.05
CA ARG A 75 -9.45 9.87 -13.47
C ARG A 75 -9.81 10.79 -12.30
N ASP A 76 -10.24 10.21 -11.19
CA ASP A 76 -10.86 10.92 -10.07
C ASP A 76 -10.14 10.58 -8.75
N PRO A 77 -10.22 11.47 -7.74
CA PRO A 77 -9.68 11.23 -6.40
C PRO A 77 -10.24 9.96 -5.75
N ILE A 78 -9.37 9.19 -5.08
CA ILE A 78 -9.79 7.99 -4.33
C ILE A 78 -10.01 8.37 -2.86
N LEU A 79 -11.26 8.33 -2.41
CA LEU A 79 -11.61 8.67 -1.03
C LEU A 79 -11.42 7.50 -0.06
N GLN A 80 -11.71 6.27 -0.52
CA GLN A 80 -11.65 5.07 0.31
C GLN A 80 -11.36 3.83 -0.55
N VAL A 81 -10.58 2.90 0.00
CA VAL A 81 -10.33 1.57 -0.55
C VAL A 81 -10.73 0.51 0.47
N GLU A 82 -11.48 -0.50 0.03
CA GLU A 82 -11.91 -1.63 0.86
C GLU A 82 -11.78 -2.93 0.07
N VAL A 83 -11.58 -4.04 0.78
CA VAL A 83 -11.49 -5.37 0.19
C VAL A 83 -12.54 -6.27 0.83
N GLY A 84 -13.33 -6.94 0.00
CA GLY A 84 -14.43 -7.78 0.44
C GLY A 84 -15.08 -8.57 -0.69
N LYS A 85 -16.07 -9.40 -0.34
CA LYS A 85 -16.85 -10.18 -1.29
C LYS A 85 -17.96 -9.32 -1.89
N PHE A 86 -17.59 -8.41 -2.80
CA PHE A 86 -18.52 -7.45 -3.40
C PHE A 86 -19.25 -7.96 -4.65
N VAL A 87 -18.91 -9.18 -5.11
CA VAL A 87 -19.55 -9.83 -6.27
C VAL A 87 -20.42 -11.00 -5.77
N SER A 88 -21.65 -11.07 -6.25
CA SER A 88 -22.67 -12.10 -5.92
C SER A 88 -22.54 -13.37 -6.73
#